data_AF-A0A3C2B3Z7-F1
#
_entry.id   AF-A0A3C2B3Z7-F1
#
_cell.length_a   1.000
_cell.length_b   1.000
_cell.length_c   1.000
_cell.angle_alpha   90.00
_cell.angle_beta   90.00
_cell.angle_gamma   90.00
#
_symmetry.space_group_name_H-M   'P 1'
#
loop_
_entity.id
_entity.type
_entity.pdbx_description
1 polymer ?
#
loop_
_entity_poly.entity_id
_entity_poly.type
_entity_poly.pdbx_seq_one_letter_code
_entity_poly.pdbx_strand_id
1 'polypeptide(L)' 'MRDVVMYLTVIVNVLSLLATVAGVLMHSGRGGGLSDMFGGAGTTALGSSAAERNLTRITTVAGIIWIGTVVALSFLLVR' A
#
# COMPACT_ATOMS: atom_id res chain seq x y z
N MET A 1 4.31 14.01 -27.08
CA MET A 1 3.21 13.16 -26.59
C MET A 1 3.71 12.00 -25.73
N ARG A 2 4.60 11.14 -26.24
CA ARG A 2 5.09 9.98 -25.47
C ARG A 2 5.82 10.34 -24.18
N ASP A 3 6.67 11.37 -24.20
CA ASP A 3 7.42 11.75 -23.00
C ASP A 3 6.50 12.30 -21.91
N VAL A 4 5.40 12.97 -22.29
CA VAL A 4 4.35 13.41 -21.35
C VAL A 4 3.69 12.20 -20.68
N VAL A 5 3.33 11.17 -21.46
CA VAL A 5 2.77 9.93 -20.91
C VAL A 5 3.75 9.24 -19.96
N MET A 6 5.04 9.19 -20.33
CA MET A 6 6.09 8.63 -19.49
C MET A 6 6.18 9.34 -18.12
N TYR A 7 6.32 10.67 -18.13
CA TYR A 7 6.40 11.44 -16.88
C TYR A 7 5.16 11.24 -16.00
N LEU A 8 3.98 11.20 -16.61
CA LEU A 8 2.73 11.01 -15.89
C LEU A 8 2.66 9.60 -15.27
N THR A 9 3.05 8.55 -15.99
CA THR A 9 3.11 7.18 -15.44
C THR A 9 4.14 7.05 -14.34
N VAL A 10 5.31 7.70 -14.44
CA VAL A 10 6.32 7.73 -13.37
C VAL A 10 5.77 8.36 -12.11
N ILE A 11 5.12 9.52 -12.22
CA ILE A 11 4.53 10.21 -11.07
C ILE A 11 3.50 9.34 -10.37
N VAL A 12 2.58 8.74 -11.14
CA VAL A 12 1.55 7.85 -10.59
C VAL A 12 2.19 6.63 -9.92
N ASN A 13 3.25 6.05 -10.51
CA ASN A 13 3.95 4.91 -9.95
C ASN A 13 4.58 5.22 -8.58
N VAL A 14 5.29 6.35 -8.48
CA VAL A 14 5.91 6.78 -7.21
C VAL A 14 4.86 7.08 -6.15
N LEU A 15 3.76 7.75 -6.51
CA LEU A 15 2.66 8.02 -5.58
C LEU A 15 1.99 6.72 -5.09
N SER A 16 1.75 5.78 -6.01
CA SER A 16 1.14 4.48 -5.68
C SER A 16 2.07 3.62 -4.80
N LEU A 17 3.38 3.70 -5.02
CA LEU A 17 4.39 3.03 -4.19
C LEU A 17 4.33 3.57 -2.76
N LEU A 18 4.40 4.89 -2.59
CA LEU A 18 4.34 5.53 -1.27
C LEU A 18 3.02 5.24 -0.55
N ALA A 19 1.90 5.28 -1.27
CA ALA A 19 0.59 4.94 -0.73
C ALA A 19 0.51 3.48 -0.27
N THR A 20 1.09 2.55 -1.03
CA THR A 20 1.13 1.12 -0.66
C THR A 20 2.01 0.90 0.57
N VAL A 21 3.20 1.51 0.63
CA VAL A 21 4.11 1.42 1.78
C VAL A 21 3.44 1.99 3.04
N ALA A 22 2.84 3.17 2.96
CA ALA A 22 2.10 3.76 4.07
C ALA A 22 0.89 2.90 4.48
N GLY A 23 0.15 2.36 3.52
CA GLY A 23 -0.97 1.45 3.74
C GLY A 23 -0.60 0.15 4.45
N VAL A 24 0.58 -0.40 4.14
CA VAL A 24 1.13 -1.60 4.79
C VAL A 24 1.66 -1.28 6.19
N LEU A 25 2.37 -0.16 6.38
CA LEU A 25 2.86 0.25 7.70
C LEU A 25 1.71 0.54 8.68
N MET A 26 0.60 1.10 8.19
CA MET A 26 -0.61 1.26 9.01
C MET A 26 -1.25 -0.09 9.41
N HIS A 27 -0.98 -1.19 8.71
CA HIS A 27 -1.36 -2.53 9.15
C HIS A 27 -0.41 -3.11 10.21
N SER A 28 0.88 -2.72 10.22
CA SER A 28 1.87 -3.28 11.14
C SER A 28 1.93 -2.60 12.51
N GLY A 29 1.32 -1.42 12.67
CA GLY A 29 1.29 -0.67 13.94
C GLY A 29 0.62 -1.38 15.13
N ARG A 30 0.11 -2.61 14.97
CA ARG A 30 -0.64 -3.36 15.98
C ARG A 30 -0.07 -4.74 16.34
N GLY A 31 1.05 -5.17 15.76
CA GLY A 31 1.55 -6.54 15.95
C GLY A 31 3.07 -6.69 16.01
N GLY A 32 3.80 -5.58 16.15
CA GLY A 32 5.27 -5.56 16.21
C GLY A 32 5.85 -5.55 17.62
N GLY A 33 5.02 -5.53 18.68
CA GLY A 33 5.45 -5.50 20.07
C GLY A 33 5.62 -6.89 20.66
N LEU A 34 6.62 -7.07 21.54
CA LEU A 34 6.86 -8.33 22.26
C LEU A 34 5.59 -8.84 22.99
N SER A 35 4.73 -7.94 23.46
CA SER A 35 3.46 -8.27 24.13
C SER A 35 2.45 -9.00 23.23
N ASP A 36 2.42 -8.69 21.93
CA ASP A 36 1.55 -9.38 20.97
C ASP A 36 2.10 -10.76 20.62
N MET A 37 3.43 -10.93 20.68
CA MET A 37 4.11 -12.21 20.46
C MET A 37 4.02 -13.17 21.68
N PHE A 38 3.78 -12.64 22.89
CA PHE A 38 3.60 -13.41 24.13
C PHE A 38 2.14 -13.62 24.55
N GLY A 39 1.18 -13.45 23.64
CA GLY A 39 -0.21 -13.83 23.87
C GLY A 39 -1.13 -12.73 24.41
N GLY A 40 -0.74 -11.45 24.29
CA GLY A 40 -1.65 -10.30 24.17
C GLY A 40 -2.87 -10.29 25.11
N ALA A 41 -2.72 -10.66 26.39
CA ALA A 41 -3.80 -10.58 27.37
C ALA A 41 -3.91 -9.14 27.87
N GLY A 42 -4.51 -8.26 27.07
CA GLY A 42 -4.77 -6.89 27.48
C GLY A 42 -4.44 -5.88 26.40
N THR A 43 -5.33 -5.76 25.43
CA THR A 43 -6.00 -4.50 25.11
C THR A 43 -6.92 -4.85 23.97
N THR A 44 -8.22 -4.85 24.25
CA THR A 44 -9.24 -4.88 23.21
C THR A 44 -8.91 -3.76 22.25
N ALA A 45 -8.38 -4.18 21.12
CA ALA A 45 -8.06 -3.39 19.98
C ALA A 45 -9.35 -2.73 19.45
N LEU A 46 -9.87 -1.70 20.12
CA LEU A 46 -11.06 -0.93 19.73
C LEU A 46 -10.77 -0.02 18.51
N GLY A 47 -9.99 -0.52 17.56
CA GLY A 47 -10.01 0.00 16.20
C GLY A 47 -11.20 -0.65 15.51
N SER A 48 -12.18 0.15 15.11
CA SER A 48 -13.38 -0.31 14.40
C SER A 48 -13.02 -1.35 13.34
N SER A 49 -13.54 -2.58 13.43
CA SER A 49 -13.32 -3.63 12.43
C SER A 49 -13.70 -3.18 11.01
N ALA A 50 -14.54 -2.15 10.89
CA ALA A 50 -14.86 -1.51 9.62
C ALA A 50 -13.72 -0.63 9.09
N ALA A 51 -13.01 0.10 9.96
CA ALA A 51 -11.84 0.89 9.58
C ALA A 51 -10.68 0.00 9.10
N GLU A 52 -10.46 -1.14 9.76
CA GLU A 52 -9.47 -2.14 9.34
C GLU A 52 -9.82 -2.74 7.97
N ARG A 53 -11.05 -3.20 7.78
CA ARG A 53 -11.50 -3.72 6.47
C ARG A 53 -11.39 -2.69 5.35
N ASN A 54 -11.69 -1.42 5.64
CA ASN A 54 -11.57 -0.35 4.67
C ASN A 54 -10.09 -0.07 4.33
N LEU A 55 -9.21 -0.04 5.34
CA LEU A 55 -7.78 0.15 5.14
C LEU A 55 -7.18 -0.99 4.30
N THR A 56 -7.54 -2.25 4.58
CA THR A 56 -7.13 -3.40 3.75
C THR A 56 -7.61 -3.24 2.31
N ARG A 57 -8.87 -2.82 2.10
CA ARG A 57 -9.41 -2.61 0.74
C ARG A 57 -8.64 -1.52 -0.02
N ILE A 58 -8.35 -0.39 0.63
CA ILE A 58 -7.61 0.72 0.03
C ILE A 58 -6.18 0.29 -0.32
N THR A 59 -5.47 -0.36 0.61
CA THR A 59 -4.10 -0.83 0.39
C THR A 59 -4.04 -1.87 -0.73
N THR A 60 -5.01 -2.79 -0.81
CA THR A 60 -5.08 -3.78 -1.90
C THR A 60 -5.28 -3.11 -3.26
N VAL A 61 -6.20 -2.13 -3.36
CA VAL A 61 -6.42 -1.39 -4.62
C VAL A 61 -5.18 -0.59 -5.00
N ALA A 62 -4.54 0.09 -4.05
CA ALA A 62 -3.28 0.82 -4.29
C ALA A 62 -2.15 -0.11 -4.76
N GLY A 63 -2.05 -1.31 -4.19
CA GLY A 63 -1.09 -2.33 -4.61
C GLY A 63 -1.33 -2.82 -6.05
N ILE A 64 -2.60 -3.05 -6.43
CA ILE A 64 -2.96 -3.44 -7.81
C ILE A 64 -2.59 -2.33 -8.81
N ILE A 65 -2.90 -1.07 -8.49
CA ILE A 65 -2.55 0.09 -9.33
C ILE A 65 -1.03 0.23 -9.44
N TRP A 66 -0.29 0.02 -8.35
CA TRP A 66 1.16 0.07 -8.37
C TRP A 66 1.74 -1.01 -9.30
N ILE A 67 1.31 -2.26 -9.18
CA ILE A 67 1.76 -3.34 -10.08
C ILE A 67 1.42 -3.00 -11.54
N GLY A 68 0.19 -2.54 -11.82
CA GLY A 68 -0.21 -2.14 -13.16
C GLY A 68 0.66 -1.03 -13.76
N THR A 69 1.01 -0.02 -12.96
CA THR A 69 1.89 1.07 -13.39
C THR A 69 3.34 0.63 -13.56
N VAL A 70 3.86 -0.29 -12.73
CA VAL A 70 5.19 -0.90 -12.92
C VAL A 70 5.26 -1.62 -14.26
N VAL A 71 4.26 -2.45 -14.57
CA VAL A 71 4.20 -3.18 -15.85
C VAL A 71 4.09 -2.21 -17.03
N ALA A 72 3.22 -1.21 -16.94
CA ALA A 72 3.08 -0.19 -17.97
C ALA A 72 4.38 0.60 -18.21
N LEU A 73 5.10 0.96 -17.14
CA LEU A 73 6.41 1.58 -17.21
C LEU A 73 7.45 0.67 -17.87
N SER A 74 7.47 -0.62 -17.54
CA SER A 74 8.38 -1.57 -18.17
C SER A 74 8.19 -1.59 -19.69
N PHE A 75 6.95 -1.70 -20.19
CA PHE A 75 6.70 -1.65 -21.64
C PHE A 75 7.02 -0.29 -22.28
N LEU A 76 6.73 0.81 -21.59
CA LEU A 76 6.94 2.15 -22.12
C LEU A 76 8.42 2.57 -22.12
N LEU A 77 9.20 2.04 -21.17
CA LEU A 77 10.64 2.23 -21.05
C LEU A 77 11.41 1.31 -22.01
N VAL A 78 10.96 0.06 -22.18
CA VAL A 78 11.76 -0.97 -22.89
C VAL A 78 11.87 -0.76 -24.39
N ARG A 79 10.94 -0.04 -25.02
CA ARG A 79 10.95 0.31 -26.45
C ARG A 79 11.54 -0.76 -27.39
#